data_AF-A0A1Y6CS50-F1
#
_entry.id   AF-A0A1Y6CS50-F1
#
_cell.length_a   1.000
_cell.length_b   1.000
_cell.length_c   1.000
_cell.angle_alpha   90.00
_cell.angle_beta   90.00
_cell.angle_gamma   90.00
#
_symmetry.space_group_name_H-M   'P 1'
#
loop_
_entity.id
_entity.type
_entity.pdbx_description
1 polymer ?
#
loop_
_entity_poly.entity_id
_entity_poly.type
_entity_poly.pdbx_seq_one_letter_code
_entity_poly.pdbx_strand_id
1 'polypeptide(L)'
;MRGGDASSGGLFSYVSCEARVPADHPLRAIRAIVDEALEVLSPRFDELYSRIGRPSIAPEKLLRALLLQAFYSIRSERQLME
;
A
#
# COMPACT_ATOMS: atom_id res chain seq x y z
N MET A 1 15.29 3.44 9.72
CA MET A 1 14.47 2.23 9.99
C MET A 1 13.34 2.16 8.98
N ARG A 2 13.00 0.96 8.47
CA ARG A 2 11.81 0.75 7.64
C ARG A 2 10.55 0.75 8.52
N GLY A 3 9.48 1.40 8.07
CA GLY A 3 8.18 1.30 8.73
C GLY A 3 7.45 0.00 8.40
N GLY A 4 6.49 -0.36 9.24
CA GLY A 4 5.67 -1.55 9.02
C GLY A 4 4.61 -1.35 7.94
N ASP A 5 4.27 -2.45 7.27
CA ASP A 5 3.19 -2.51 6.29
C ASP A 5 1.85 -2.98 6.89
N ALA A 6 1.49 -2.41 8.05
CA ALA A 6 0.21 -2.74 8.68
C ALA A 6 -0.96 -2.10 7.92
N SER A 7 -2.01 -2.88 7.66
CA SER A 7 -3.30 -2.35 7.25
C SER A 7 -3.95 -1.62 8.42
N SER A 8 -4.39 -0.38 8.21
CA SER A 8 -5.29 0.26 9.15
C SER A 8 -6.61 -0.50 9.11
N GLY A 9 -6.89 -1.29 10.14
CA GLY A 9 -8.18 -1.97 10.29
C GLY A 9 -9.34 -0.96 10.43
N GLY A 10 -10.54 -1.46 10.75
CA GLY A 10 -11.68 -0.58 11.03
C GLY A 10 -11.33 0.46 12.09
N LEU A 11 -11.20 1.72 11.68
CA LEU A 11 -11.12 2.85 12.61
C LEU A 11 -12.44 2.91 13.35
N PHE A 12 -12.40 3.03 14.67
CA PHE A 12 -13.54 2.96 15.60
C PHE A 12 -14.73 3.89 15.26
N SER A 13 -14.56 4.83 14.32
CA SER A 13 -15.56 5.81 13.89
C SER A 13 -15.91 5.78 12.38
N TYR A 14 -15.25 4.94 11.57
CA TYR A 14 -15.47 4.90 10.12
C TYR A 14 -15.71 3.47 9.61
N VAL A 15 -16.67 3.35 8.67
CA VAL A 15 -16.80 2.17 7.81
C VAL A 15 -15.43 1.90 7.17
N SER A 16 -14.95 0.65 7.27
CA SER A 16 -13.67 0.26 6.69
C SER A 16 -13.63 0.60 5.20
N CYS A 17 -12.47 1.02 4.69
CA CYS A 17 -12.32 1.25 3.25
C CYS A 17 -12.64 -0.01 2.45
N GLU A 18 -12.30 -1.17 2.99
CA GLU A 18 -12.64 -2.49 2.44
C GLU A 18 -14.15 -2.72 2.31
N ALA A 19 -14.97 -2.18 3.21
CA ALA A 19 -16.43 -2.31 3.12
C ALA A 19 -17.05 -1.38 2.07
N ARG A 20 -16.30 -0.38 1.57
CA ARG A 20 -16.77 0.52 0.49
C ARG A 20 -16.48 -0.01 -0.91
N VAL A 21 -15.54 -0.94 -1.06
CA VAL A 21 -15.16 -1.53 -2.35
C VAL A 21 -16.00 -2.79 -2.59
N PRO A 22 -16.75 -2.90 -3.70
CA PRO A 22 -17.52 -4.11 -4.03
C PRO A 22 -16.68 -5.39 -4.00
N ALA A 23 -17.32 -6.52 -3.68
CA ALA A 23 -16.64 -7.81 -3.57
C ALA A 23 -16.11 -8.32 -4.92
N ASP A 24 -16.77 -7.94 -6.01
CA ASP A 24 -16.44 -8.26 -7.40
C ASP A 24 -15.53 -7.22 -8.06
N HIS A 25 -15.07 -6.21 -7.32
CA HIS A 25 -14.24 -5.15 -7.88
C HIS A 25 -12.84 -5.68 -8.29
N PRO A 26 -12.35 -5.37 -9.51
CA PRO A 26 -11.11 -5.94 -10.05
C PRO A 26 -9.87 -5.63 -9.19
N LEU A 27 -9.84 -4.48 -8.50
CA LEU A 27 -8.75 -4.14 -7.58
C LEU A 27 -8.57 -5.16 -6.44
N ARG A 28 -9.58 -5.94 -6.07
CA ARG A 28 -9.41 -6.99 -5.05
C ARG A 28 -8.50 -8.11 -5.55
N ALA A 29 -8.71 -8.57 -6.77
CA ALA A 29 -7.85 -9.57 -7.40
C ALA A 29 -6.43 -9.02 -7.63
N ILE A 30 -6.33 -7.78 -8.12
CA ILE A 30 -5.03 -7.12 -8.33
C ILE A 30 -4.28 -6.96 -7.00
N ARG A 31 -4.95 -6.55 -5.92
CA ARG A 31 -4.34 -6.43 -4.60
C ARG A 31 -3.74 -7.75 -4.13
N ALA A 32 -4.44 -8.88 -4.29
CA ALA A 32 -3.92 -10.17 -3.88
C ALA A 32 -2.61 -10.53 -4.61
N ILE A 33 -2.56 -10.32 -5.94
CA ILE A 33 -1.36 -10.56 -6.76
C ILE A 33 -0.21 -9.65 -6.34
N VAL A 34 -0.51 -8.38 -6.08
CA VAL A 34 0.49 -7.38 -5.69
C VAL A 34 1.03 -7.66 -4.29
N ASP A 35 0.16 -8.02 -3.33
CA ASP A 35 0.56 -8.32 -1.95
C ASP A 35 1.50 -9.54 -1.93
N GLU A 36 1.23 -10.59 -2.73
CA GLU A 36 2.13 -11.74 -2.88
C GLU A 36 3.50 -11.34 -3.46
N ALA A 37 3.51 -10.52 -4.53
CA ALA A 37 4.76 -10.04 -5.12
C ALA A 37 5.57 -9.17 -4.14
N LEU A 38 4.90 -8.34 -3.35
CA LEU A 38 5.53 -7.47 -2.35
C LEU A 38 6.08 -8.27 -1.17
N GLU A 39 5.40 -9.34 -0.75
CA GLU A 39 5.90 -10.24 0.30
C GLU A 39 7.25 -10.86 -0.09
N VAL A 40 7.37 -11.33 -1.34
CA VAL A 40 8.63 -11.87 -1.89
C VAL A 40 9.75 -10.81 -1.91
N LEU A 41 9.41 -9.55 -2.17
CA LEU A 41 10.38 -8.45 -2.22
C LEU A 41 10.74 -7.89 -0.83
N SER A 42 9.91 -8.12 0.19
CA SER A 42 10.05 -7.52 1.51
C SER A 42 11.44 -7.71 2.15
N PRO A 43 12.07 -8.91 2.13
CA PRO A 43 13.42 -9.07 2.69
C PRO A 43 14.46 -8.19 2.00
N ARG A 44 14.33 -8.00 0.67
CA ARG A 44 15.25 -7.16 -0.09
C ARG A 44 15.07 -5.68 0.25
N PHE A 45 13.84 -5.25 0.54
CA PHE A 45 13.61 -3.89 1.03
C PHE A 45 14.23 -3.68 2.40
N ASP A 46 14.13 -4.64 3.32
CA ASP A 46 14.72 -4.53 4.66
C ASP A 46 16.23 -4.27 4.62
N GLU A 47 16.95 -4.90 3.69
CA GLU A 47 18.39 -4.71 3.50
C GLU A 47 18.75 -3.26 3.10
N LEU A 48 17.83 -2.53 2.46
CA LEU A 48 18.07 -1.16 1.99
C LEU A 48 17.89 -0.09 3.08
N TYR A 49 17.21 -0.42 4.19
CA TYR A 49 16.90 0.56 5.24
C TYR A 49 17.88 0.48 6.41
N SER A 50 18.27 1.65 6.92
CA SER A 50 19.05 1.75 8.17
C SER A 50 18.31 1.09 9.34
N ARG A 51 19.06 0.39 10.21
CA ARG A 51 18.52 -0.21 11.45
C ARG A 51 18.18 0.80 12.54
N ILE A 52 18.64 2.05 12.41
CA ILE A 52 18.44 3.12 13.38
C ILE A 52 17.63 4.28 12.79
N GLY A 53 17.16 5.18 13.66
CA GLY A 53 16.42 6.39 13.29
C GLY A 53 14.91 6.18 13.15
N ARG A 54 14.22 7.24 12.72
CA ARG A 54 12.75 7.24 12.58
C ARG A 54 12.30 6.23 11.50
N PRO A 55 11.25 5.43 11.76
CA PRO A 55 10.68 4.57 10.75
C PRO A 55 10.12 5.39 9.57
N SER A 56 10.49 4.98 8.35
CA SER A 56 9.94 5.52 7.11
C SER A 56 8.51 5.03 6.87
N ILE A 57 7.86 5.52 5.81
CA ILE A 57 6.72 4.79 5.22
C ILE A 57 7.28 3.52 4.56
N ALA A 58 6.55 2.41 4.69
CA ALA A 58 6.93 1.15 4.05
C ALA A 58 6.83 1.27 2.52
N PRO A 59 7.80 0.75 1.75
CA PRO A 59 7.79 0.83 0.28
C PRO A 59 6.54 0.18 -0.32
N GLU A 60 5.98 -0.85 0.29
CA GLU A 60 4.74 -1.51 -0.14
C GLU A 60 3.57 -0.54 -0.26
N LYS A 61 3.44 0.38 0.70
CA LYS A 61 2.35 1.36 0.70
C LYS A 61 2.48 2.32 -0.48
N LEU A 62 3.71 2.74 -0.78
CA LEU A 62 4.00 3.63 -1.90
C LEU A 62 3.79 2.90 -3.23
N LEU A 63 4.26 1.66 -3.35
CA LEU A 63 4.11 0.86 -4.57
C LEU A 63 2.64 0.56 -4.88
N ARG A 64 1.83 0.21 -3.86
CA ARG A 64 0.37 0.06 -4.03
C ARG A 64 -0.31 1.35 -4.47
N ALA A 65 0.10 2.50 -3.92
CA ALA A 65 -0.41 3.80 -4.33
C ALA A 65 -0.06 4.13 -5.79
N LEU A 66 1.18 3.87 -6.22
CA LEU A 66 1.64 4.07 -7.60
C LEU A 66 0.88 3.19 -8.61
N LEU A 67 0.51 1.96 -8.22
CA LEU A 67 -0.31 1.10 -9.06
C LEU A 67 -1.72 1.69 -9.26
N LEU A 68 -2.35 2.19 -8.20
CA LEU A 68 -3.62 2.91 -8.34
C LEU A 68 -3.47 4.13 -9.25
N GLN A 69 -2.38 4.88 -9.09
CA GLN A 69 -2.09 6.01 -9.95
C GLN A 69 -2.03 5.60 -11.43
N ALA A 70 -1.34 4.50 -11.74
CA ALA A 70 -1.22 3.96 -13.10
C ALA A 70 -2.57 3.46 -13.66
N PHE A 71 -3.32 2.66 -12.88
CA PHE A 71 -4.59 2.09 -13.34
C PHE A 71 -5.66 3.14 -13.62
N TYR A 72 -5.66 4.23 -12.87
CA TYR A 72 -6.63 5.31 -13.03
C TYR A 72 -6.08 6.51 -13.81
N SER A 73 -4.91 6.38 -14.43
CA SER A 73 -4.26 7.45 -15.21
C SER A 73 -4.16 8.78 -14.44
N ILE A 74 -3.93 8.70 -13.13
CA ILE A 74 -3.77 9.87 -12.27
C ILE A 74 -2.40 10.50 -12.57
N ARG A 75 -2.39 11.80 -12.87
CA ARG A 75 -1.24 12.45 -13.53
C ARG A 75 -0.11 12.83 -12.57
N SER A 76 -0.34 12.78 -11.27
CA SER A 76 0.68 13.12 -10.28
C SER A 76 0.37 12.49 -8.92
N GLU A 77 1.40 12.27 -8.11
CA GLU A 77 1.25 11.85 -6.72
C GLU A 77 0.42 12.85 -5.92
N ARG A 78 0.55 14.15 -6.20
CA ARG A 78 -0.26 15.19 -5.55
C ARG A 78 -1.75 14.97 -5.80
N GLN A 79 -2.15 14.72 -7.05
CA GLN A 79 -3.54 14.43 -7.41
C GLN A 79 -4.05 13.09 -6.82
N LEU A 80 -3.14 12.17 -6.45
CA LEU A 80 -3.53 10.94 -5.76
C LEU A 80 -3.82 11.18 -4.27
N MET A 81 -3.15 12.16 -3.66
CA MET A 81 -3.21 12.41 -2.23
C MET A 81 -4.22 13.50 -1.83
N GLU A 82 -4.53 14.42 -2.74
CA GLU A 82 -5.49 15.53 -2.58
C GLU A 82 -6.85 15.23 -3.22
#